data_AF-A0A137SDM4-F1
#
_entry.id   AF-A0A137SDM4-F1
#
_cell.length_a   1.000
_cell.length_b   1.000
_cell.length_c   1.000
_cell.angle_alpha   90.00
_cell.angle_beta   90.00
_cell.angle_gamma   90.00
#
_symmetry.space_group_name_H-M   'P 1'
#
loop_
_entity.id
_entity.type
_entity.pdbx_description
1 polymer ?
#
loop_
_entity_poly.entity_id
_entity_poly.type
_entity_poly.pdbx_seq_one_letter_code
_entity_poly.pdbx_strand_id
1 'polypeptide(L)' 'MQHKAGLSPSAASAHLAILQRAGFVLTTRIGKWTYYRRNEQAIDDFAGRLIIEL' A
#
# COMPACT_ATOMS: atom_id res chain seq x y z
N MET A 1 8.39 20.62 8.93
CA MET A 1 7.21 19.98 9.55
C MET A 1 6.93 18.63 8.92
N GLN A 2 7.65 17.56 9.31
CA GLN A 2 7.31 16.19 8.92
C GLN A 2 7.16 15.33 10.18
N HIS A 3 6.11 15.64 10.93
CA HIS A 3 5.64 14.85 12.07
C HIS A 3 4.30 14.24 11.68
N LYS A 4 4.29 12.99 11.20
CA LYS A 4 3.05 12.19 11.26
C LYS A 4 3.23 10.68 11.40
N ALA A 5 4.45 10.18 11.39
CA ALA A 5 4.83 8.87 11.93
C ALA A 5 6.36 8.90 12.04
N GLY A 6 6.97 8.26 13.04
CA GLY A 6 8.43 8.21 13.21
C GLY A 6 9.17 7.41 12.13
N LEU A 7 8.76 7.52 10.87
CA LEU A 7 9.28 6.81 9.71
C LEU A 7 9.90 7.83 8.75
N SER A 8 11.11 7.55 8.28
CA SER A 8 11.74 8.38 7.26
C SER A 8 10.89 8.38 5.96
N PRO A 9 10.89 9.47 5.18
CA PRO A 9 10.18 9.54 3.90
C PRO A 9 10.57 8.42 2.91
N SER A 10 11.81 7.93 3.01
CA SER A 10 12.30 6.79 2.25
C SER A 10 11.68 5.46 2.71
N ALA A 11 11.55 5.25 4.02
CA ALA A 11 10.88 4.08 4.56
C ALA A 11 9.39 4.06 4.20
N ALA A 12 8.69 5.19 4.28
CA ALA A 12 7.29 5.28 3.89
C ALA A 12 7.09 4.92 2.40
N SER A 13 7.93 5.45 1.50
CA SER A 13 7.89 5.08 0.07
C SER A 13 8.20 3.61 -0.17
N ALA A 14 9.18 3.03 0.55
CA ALA A 14 9.51 1.61 0.41
C ALA A 14 8.35 0.70 0.82
N HIS A 15 7.68 1.00 1.94
CA HIS A 15 6.50 0.24 2.37
C HIS A 15 5.34 0.38 1.36
N LEU A 16 5.10 1.57 0.85
CA LEU A 16 4.06 1.79 -0.17
C LEU A 16 4.37 1.04 -1.47
N ALA A 17 5.64 0.99 -1.89
CA ALA A 17 6.06 0.23 -3.07
C ALA A 17 5.87 -1.29 -2.87
N ILE A 18 6.15 -1.82 -1.67
CA ILE A 18 5.91 -3.23 -1.34
C ILE A 18 4.41 -3.53 -1.38
N LEU A 19 3.58 -2.69 -0.76
CA LEU A 19 2.12 -2.85 -0.77
C LEU A 19 1.54 -2.75 -2.18
N GLN A 20 2.10 -1.87 -3.02
CA GLN A 20 1.67 -1.74 -4.42
C GLN A 20 2.03 -3.00 -5.20
N ARG A 21 3.26 -3.51 -5.04
CA ARG A 21 3.70 -4.74 -5.71
C ARG A 21 2.87 -5.96 -5.29
N ALA A 22 2.41 -5.99 -4.04
CA ALA A 22 1.53 -7.02 -3.54
C ALA A 22 0.05 -6.85 -3.97
N GLY A 23 -0.29 -5.77 -4.68
CA GLY A 23 -1.66 -5.52 -5.17
C GLY A 23 -2.63 -4.95 -4.12
N PHE A 24 -2.19 -4.73 -2.89
CA PHE A 24 -3.01 -4.23 -1.77
C PHE A 24 -3.30 -2.74 -1.85
N VAL A 25 -2.48 -1.98 -2.56
CA VAL A 25 -2.73 -0.55 -2.80
C VAL A 25 -2.64 -0.24 -4.29
N LEU A 26 -3.58 0.55 -4.76
CA LEU A 26 -3.60 1.12 -6.10
C LEU A 26 -2.82 2.42 -6.08
N THR A 27 -1.84 2.52 -6.97
CA THR A 27 -1.07 3.73 -7.18
C THR A 27 -1.60 4.45 -8.42
N THR A 28 -2.09 5.67 -8.25
CA THR A 28 -2.53 6.54 -9.35
C THR A 28 -1.65 7.77 -9.39
N ARG A 29 -1.02 8.01 -10.54
CA ARG A 29 -0.24 9.23 -10.77
C ARG A 29 -1.14 10.28 -11.39
N ILE A 30 -1.38 11.39 -10.67
CA ILE A 30 -2.14 12.54 -11.17
C ILE A 30 -1.21 13.75 -11.16
N GLY A 31 -0.72 14.10 -12.35
CA GLY A 31 0.25 15.20 -12.53
C GLY A 31 1.57 14.95 -11.77
N LYS A 32 1.88 15.83 -10.81
CA LYS A 32 3.10 15.76 -9.98
C LYS A 32 2.95 14.88 -8.73
N TRP A 33 1.76 14.33 -8.47
CA TRP A 33 1.44 13.64 -7.24
C TRP A 33 1.15 12.15 -7.49
N THR A 34 1.72 11.31 -6.64
CA THR A 34 1.44 9.86 -6.60
C THR A 34 0.45 9.61 -5.48
N TYR A 35 -0.78 9.26 -5.84
CA TYR A 35 -1.84 8.92 -4.90
C TYR A 35 -1.84 7.41 -4.66
N TYR A 36 -1.91 7.03 -3.40
CA TYR A 36 -2.07 5.65 -2.97
C TYR A 36 -3.48 5.47 -2.40
N ARG A 37 -4.22 4.49 -2.91
CA ARG A 37 -5.53 4.09 -2.41
C ARG A 37 -5.46 2.62 -1.98
N ARG A 38 -6.06 2.27 -0.84
CA ARG A 38 -6.19 0.86 -0.45
C ARG A 38 -7.14 0.13 -1.39
N ASN A 39 -6.73 -1.04 -1.84
CA ASN A 39 -7.54 -1.95 -2.63
C ASN A 39 -8.18 -2.98 -1.69
N GLU A 40 -9.33 -2.63 -1.10
CA GLU A 40 -10.03 -3.52 -0.16
C GLU A 40 -10.35 -4.88 -0.80
N GLN A 41 -10.70 -4.89 -2.09
CA GLN A 41 -10.99 -6.12 -2.82
C GLN A 41 -9.79 -7.08 -2.88
N ALA A 42 -8.58 -6.57 -3.09
CA ALA A 42 -7.36 -7.39 -3.14
C ALA A 42 -6.92 -7.84 -1.74
N ILE A 43 -7.17 -7.00 -0.73
CA ILE A 43 -6.92 -7.35 0.68
C ILE A 43 -7.85 -8.49 1.09
N ASP A 44 -9.14 -8.40 0.76
CA ASP A 44 -10.14 -9.44 1.07
C ASP A 44 -9.87 -10.73 0.29
N ASP A 45 -9.49 -10.68 -0.99
CA ASP A 45 -9.13 -11.87 -1.77
C ASP A 45 -7.91 -12.57 -1.15
N PHE A 46 -6.89 -11.81 -0.75
CA PHE A 46 -5.71 -12.36 -0.10
C PHE A 46 -6.01 -12.92 1.30
N ALA A 47 -6.82 -12.22 2.10
CA ALA A 47 -7.23 -12.70 3.41
C ALA A 47 -8.04 -14.01 3.28
N GLY A 48 -8.93 -14.09 2.28
CA GLY A 48 -9.64 -15.32 1.95
C GLY A 48 -8.72 -16.47 1.55
N ARG A 49 -7.70 -16.20 0.72
CA ARG A 49 -6.68 -17.20 0.36
C ARG A 49 -5.86 -17.66 1.57
N LEU A 50 -5.47 -16.73 2.45
CA LEU A 50 -4.70 -17.06 3.65
C LEU A 50 -5.51 -17.95 4.60
N ILE A 51 -6.82 -17.73 4.72
CA ILE A 51 -7.72 -18.55 5.54
C ILE A 51 -7.94 -19.94 4.92
N ILE A 52 -7.92 -20.06 3.59
CA ILE A 52 -8.11 -21.35 2.89
C ILE A 52 -6.88 -22.25 2.95
N GLU A 53 -5.68 -21.69 3.07
CA GLU A 53 -4.40 -22.42 3.10
C GLU A 53 -3.93 -22.79 4.53
N LEU A 54 -4.67 -22.42 5.58
CA LEU A 54 -4.38 -22.72 7.00
C LEU A 54 -5.34 -23.77 7.57
#